data_AF-A0A563VXJ1-F1
#
_entry.id   AF-A0A563VXJ1-F1
#
_cell.length_a   1.000
_cell.length_b   1.000
_cell.length_c   1.000
_cell.angle_alpha   90.00
_cell.angle_beta   90.00
_cell.angle_gamma   90.00
#
_symmetry.space_group_name_H-M   'P 1'
#
loop_
_entity.id
_entity.type
_entity.pdbx_description
1 polymer ?
#
loop_
_entity_poly.entity_id
_entity_poly.type
_entity_poly.pdbx_seq_one_letter_code
_entity_poly.pdbx_strand_id
1 'polypeptide(L)'
;MNNQAYRLKSLTEGNWFKLICGASYQHLPAIRSLALAYSLAGADCIDVAADKAVISAAQEGISVAAKLSDTQQQEGSIKSKQPLLMVSLNDDEDPHFRKAEFESIQCPADCPRPCVKICPAQAINDFGVIDSLCYGCGRCLPICPENLILTRSYVSTPQTVIPWIEEMGIDAIEIHTQAGHFEQFHRLWQTIYPVVKQLKVLAISCSDAPDVIQYMRSLYALIAPLPCPLIWQTDGRPMSGDIGAGTTHAAVKFAKKIIGANLPGYVQLAGGTNGYTITKLKSAGMLKKPQNKINSDGINNKKVSGVAYGSYARSLILPTLEQLEMLGHEVNSPTKILENNPQLLQQAVKQAHSLVTQIKTQVPQTISR
;
A
#
# COMPACT_ATOMS: atom_id res chain seq x y z
N MET A 1 13.15 -16.89 17.03
CA MET A 1 11.83 -16.85 16.36
C MET A 1 12.05 -16.41 14.92
N ASN A 2 11.51 -17.15 13.94
CA ASN A 2 11.67 -16.83 12.52
C ASN A 2 11.10 -15.43 12.21
N ASN A 3 11.76 -14.61 11.38
CA ASN A 3 11.36 -13.21 11.09
C ASN A 3 9.88 -13.09 10.66
N GLN A 4 9.37 -14.13 9.99
CA GLN A 4 8.01 -14.26 9.48
C GLN A 4 6.93 -14.34 10.58
N ALA A 5 7.15 -15.10 11.65
CA ALA A 5 6.17 -15.25 12.74
C ALA A 5 5.94 -13.93 13.49
N TYR A 6 6.90 -13.01 13.42
CA TYR A 6 6.83 -11.73 14.11
C TYR A 6 6.03 -10.66 13.33
N ARG A 7 6.11 -10.60 12.00
CA ARG A 7 5.32 -9.61 11.22
C ARG A 7 3.83 -9.92 11.26
N LEU A 8 3.47 -11.21 11.20
CA LEU A 8 2.09 -11.65 11.37
C LEU A 8 1.56 -11.38 12.78
N LYS A 9 2.44 -11.26 13.79
CA LYS A 9 2.06 -10.82 15.14
C LYS A 9 1.43 -9.43 15.13
N SER A 10 1.87 -8.55 14.24
CA SER A 10 1.32 -7.19 14.12
C SER A 10 -0.18 -7.19 13.77
N LEU A 11 -0.66 -8.17 13.02
CA LEU A 11 -2.10 -8.34 12.72
C LEU A 11 -2.90 -8.69 13.98
N THR A 12 -2.36 -9.61 14.79
CA THR A 12 -2.95 -10.03 16.05
C THR A 12 -2.93 -8.91 17.09
N GLU A 13 -1.82 -8.17 17.17
CA GLU A 13 -1.63 -7.04 18.09
C GLU A 13 -2.40 -5.77 17.67
N GLY A 14 -2.82 -5.68 16.41
CA GLY A 14 -3.57 -4.53 15.90
C GLY A 14 -2.69 -3.33 15.55
N ASN A 15 -1.42 -3.59 15.25
CA ASN A 15 -0.44 -2.58 14.91
C ASN A 15 0.18 -2.80 13.52
N TRP A 16 -0.51 -3.52 12.63
CA TRP A 16 -0.04 -3.79 11.28
C TRP A 16 0.02 -2.52 10.42
N PHE A 17 1.15 -2.30 9.75
CA PHE A 17 1.40 -1.18 8.85
C PHE A 17 1.75 -1.70 7.46
N LYS A 18 0.97 -1.27 6.46
CA LYS A 18 1.23 -1.55 5.04
C LYS A 18 1.54 -0.25 4.30
N LEU A 19 2.64 -0.22 3.57
CA LEU A 19 2.88 0.81 2.55
C LEU A 19 2.27 0.33 1.22
N ILE A 20 1.51 1.18 0.55
CA ILE A 20 1.03 0.96 -0.83
C ILE A 20 1.81 1.89 -1.75
N CYS A 21 2.69 1.34 -2.59
CA CYS A 21 3.40 2.12 -3.62
C CYS A 21 2.46 2.49 -4.79
N GLY A 22 1.50 1.62 -5.09
CA GLY A 22 0.46 1.82 -6.12
C GLY A 22 0.40 0.65 -7.08
N ALA A 23 -0.81 0.17 -7.38
CA ALA A 23 -1.05 -1.01 -8.22
C ALA A 23 -0.64 -0.81 -9.69
N SER A 24 -0.53 0.45 -10.13
CA SER A 24 -0.10 0.87 -11.48
C SER A 24 1.11 1.81 -11.47
N TYR A 25 1.74 2.03 -10.32
CA TYR A 25 2.88 2.94 -10.20
C TYR A 25 4.19 2.23 -10.60
N GLN A 26 4.91 2.77 -11.59
CA GLN A 26 6.08 2.12 -12.19
C GLN A 26 7.35 3.01 -12.15
N HIS A 27 7.38 4.01 -11.27
CA HIS A 27 8.57 4.83 -11.06
C HIS A 27 9.60 4.08 -10.20
N LEU A 28 10.48 3.31 -10.86
CA LEU A 28 11.42 2.40 -10.18
C LEU A 28 12.31 3.11 -9.13
N PRO A 29 12.97 4.26 -9.41
CA PRO A 29 13.75 4.99 -8.40
C PRO A 29 12.97 5.37 -7.14
N ALA A 30 11.74 5.87 -7.30
CA ALA A 30 10.89 6.24 -6.19
C ALA A 30 10.44 5.02 -5.39
N ILE A 31 10.05 3.92 -6.06
CA ILE A 31 9.61 2.67 -5.42
C ILE A 31 10.74 2.07 -4.59
N ARG A 32 11.96 2.01 -5.13
CA ARG A 32 13.15 1.55 -4.39
C ARG A 32 13.41 2.39 -3.14
N SER A 33 13.38 3.72 -3.29
CA SER A 33 13.61 4.66 -2.18
C SER A 33 12.52 4.60 -1.11
N LEU A 34 11.26 4.47 -1.52
CA LEU A 34 10.12 4.25 -0.62
C LEU A 34 10.28 2.93 0.14
N ALA A 35 10.63 1.86 -0.56
CA ALA A 35 10.81 0.55 0.04
C ALA A 35 11.94 0.55 1.07
N LEU A 36 13.07 1.21 0.77
CA LEU A 36 14.17 1.43 1.70
C LEU A 36 13.73 2.21 2.95
N ALA A 37 13.15 3.39 2.77
CA ALA A 37 12.79 4.28 3.88
C ALA A 37 11.74 3.66 4.81
N TYR A 38 10.68 3.06 4.25
CA TYR A 38 9.62 2.44 5.04
C TYR A 38 10.03 1.09 5.66
N SER A 39 10.96 0.36 5.04
CA SER A 39 11.57 -0.82 5.69
C SER A 39 12.34 -0.42 6.95
N LEU A 40 13.21 0.60 6.85
CA LEU A 40 13.94 1.16 7.99
C LEU A 40 13.01 1.74 9.06
N ALA A 41 11.88 2.34 8.64
CA ALA A 41 10.87 2.87 9.56
C ALA A 41 10.06 1.78 10.30
N GLY A 42 10.09 0.53 9.82
CA GLY A 42 9.44 -0.62 10.47
C GLY A 42 8.10 -1.06 9.87
N ALA A 43 7.81 -0.72 8.61
CA ALA A 43 6.64 -1.24 7.89
C ALA A 43 6.57 -2.78 7.96
N ASP A 44 5.37 -3.36 8.05
CA ASP A 44 5.21 -4.82 8.03
C ASP A 44 5.07 -5.39 6.63
N CYS A 45 4.57 -4.58 5.71
CA CYS A 45 4.34 -4.97 4.33
C CYS A 45 4.53 -3.78 3.38
N ILE A 46 5.13 -4.05 2.22
CA ILE A 46 5.25 -3.13 1.09
C ILE A 46 4.50 -3.76 -0.07
N ASP A 47 3.53 -3.03 -0.61
CA ASP A 47 2.68 -3.45 -1.70
C ASP A 47 2.96 -2.65 -2.97
N VAL A 48 3.16 -3.37 -4.07
CA VAL A 48 3.63 -2.81 -5.33
C VAL A 48 2.82 -3.36 -6.52
N ALA A 49 2.94 -2.68 -7.66
CA ALA A 49 2.39 -3.17 -8.92
C ALA A 49 2.96 -4.57 -9.26
N ALA A 50 2.12 -5.43 -9.81
CA ALA A 50 2.54 -6.75 -10.26
C ALA A 50 3.31 -6.64 -11.61
N ASP A 51 4.54 -6.17 -11.52
CA ASP A 51 5.48 -5.91 -12.62
C ASP A 51 6.90 -6.31 -12.17
N LYS A 52 7.64 -7.08 -12.98
CA LYS A 52 8.97 -7.60 -12.60
C LYS A 52 9.93 -6.49 -12.19
N ALA A 53 10.02 -5.41 -12.95
CA ALA A 53 10.96 -4.33 -12.68
C ALA A 53 10.61 -3.60 -11.38
N VAL A 54 9.31 -3.41 -11.13
CA VAL A 54 8.78 -2.83 -9.89
C VAL A 54 9.09 -3.71 -8.68
N ILE A 55 8.84 -5.02 -8.79
CA ILE A 55 9.14 -6.01 -7.73
C ILE A 55 10.64 -5.99 -7.42
N SER A 56 11.51 -6.07 -8.43
CA SER A 56 12.96 -6.02 -8.24
C SER A 56 13.44 -4.72 -7.58
N ALA A 57 12.89 -3.57 -7.98
CA ALA A 57 13.25 -2.29 -7.36
C ALA A 57 12.86 -2.24 -5.87
N ALA A 58 11.69 -2.76 -5.51
CA ALA A 58 11.26 -2.83 -4.11
C ALA A 58 12.14 -3.79 -3.29
N GLN A 59 12.48 -4.96 -3.85
CA GLN A 59 13.37 -5.93 -3.22
C GLN A 59 14.77 -5.36 -2.96
N GLU A 60 15.29 -4.59 -3.91
CA GLU A 60 16.59 -3.92 -3.76
C GLU A 60 16.55 -2.95 -2.56
N GLY A 61 15.52 -2.09 -2.48
CA GLY A 61 15.34 -1.17 -1.35
C GLY A 61 15.20 -1.89 0.00
N ILE A 62 14.41 -2.98 0.06
CA ILE A 62 14.27 -3.83 1.25
C ILE A 62 15.61 -4.48 1.64
N SER A 63 16.39 -4.93 0.66
CA SER A 63 17.68 -5.59 0.88
C SER A 63 18.72 -4.60 1.41
N VAL A 64 18.75 -3.37 0.88
CA VAL A 64 19.60 -2.30 1.39
C VAL A 64 19.21 -1.94 2.83
N ALA A 65 17.92 -1.81 3.13
CA ALA A 65 17.45 -1.53 4.48
C ALA A 65 17.93 -2.59 5.50
N ALA A 66 17.90 -3.87 5.10
CA ALA A 66 18.41 -4.96 5.94
C ALA A 66 19.92 -4.84 6.18
N LYS A 67 20.72 -4.59 5.13
CA LYS A 67 22.17 -4.39 5.26
C LYS A 67 22.52 -3.21 6.18
N LEU A 68 21.85 -2.07 6.01
CA LEU A 68 22.07 -0.88 6.84
C LEU A 68 21.67 -1.10 8.31
N SER A 69 20.68 -1.96 8.55
CA SER A 69 20.26 -2.29 9.91
C SER A 69 21.19 -3.27 10.59
N ASP A 70 21.84 -4.16 9.85
CA ASP A 70 22.83 -5.10 10.38
C ASP A 70 24.14 -4.41 10.75
N THR A 71 24.54 -3.36 10.02
CA THR A 71 25.74 -2.56 10.35
C THR A 71 25.56 -1.63 11.56
N GLN A 72 24.33 -1.29 11.93
CA GLN A 72 24.01 -0.42 13.08
C GLN A 72 23.70 -1.18 14.38
N GLN A 73 23.64 -2.51 14.35
CA GLN A 73 23.37 -3.31 15.54
C GLN A 73 24.60 -3.35 16.46
N GLN A 74 24.50 -2.71 17.63
CA GLN A 74 25.26 -3.14 18.81
C GLN A 74 24.74 -4.50 19.28
N GLU A 75 25.63 -5.34 19.81
CA GLU A 75 25.30 -6.65 20.39
C GLU A 75 24.08 -6.54 21.33
N GLY A 76 22.96 -7.16 20.95
CA GLY A 76 21.71 -7.16 21.72
C GLY A 76 20.52 -6.44 21.08
N SER A 77 20.70 -5.70 19.97
CA SER A 77 19.60 -5.05 19.25
C SER A 77 18.78 -6.04 18.39
N ILE A 78 17.44 -5.90 18.38
CA ILE A 78 16.56 -6.72 17.55
C ILE A 78 16.88 -6.48 16.07
N LYS A 79 17.32 -7.52 15.35
CA LYS A 79 17.49 -7.47 13.89
C LYS A 79 16.30 -6.77 13.22
N SER A 80 16.56 -5.74 12.43
CA SER A 80 15.53 -5.09 11.62
C SER A 80 14.90 -6.13 10.70
N LYS A 81 13.60 -6.31 10.85
CA LYS A 81 12.85 -7.39 10.21
C LYS A 81 12.38 -6.89 8.87
N GLN A 82 12.68 -7.58 7.79
CA GLN A 82 12.21 -7.16 6.46
C GLN A 82 10.67 -7.16 6.42
N PRO A 83 10.04 -6.17 5.76
CA PRO A 83 8.60 -6.20 5.47
C PRO A 83 8.28 -7.34 4.50
N LEU A 84 7.03 -7.80 4.53
CA LEU A 84 6.51 -8.69 3.49
C LEU A 84 6.40 -7.92 2.17
N LEU A 85 6.80 -8.55 1.07
CA LEU A 85 6.55 -8.02 -0.27
C LEU A 85 5.22 -8.52 -0.81
N MET A 86 4.31 -7.59 -1.11
CA MET A 86 2.98 -7.85 -1.63
C MET A 86 2.86 -7.33 -3.06
N VAL A 87 2.12 -8.06 -3.90
CA VAL A 87 1.70 -7.58 -5.21
C VAL A 87 0.19 -7.49 -5.29
N SER A 88 -0.30 -6.47 -6.00
CA SER A 88 -1.72 -6.23 -6.22
C SER A 88 -2.19 -6.75 -7.57
N LEU A 89 -3.33 -7.44 -7.57
CA LEU A 89 -4.08 -7.94 -8.74
C LEU A 89 -5.52 -7.40 -8.70
N ASN A 90 -6.18 -7.33 -9.85
CA ASN A 90 -7.60 -7.01 -9.98
C ASN A 90 -8.36 -8.17 -10.66
N ASP A 91 -9.61 -8.38 -10.27
CA ASP A 91 -10.48 -9.37 -10.89
C ASP A 91 -11.18 -8.89 -12.17
N ASP A 92 -11.32 -7.58 -12.35
CA ASP A 92 -11.86 -6.90 -13.52
C ASP A 92 -11.38 -5.43 -13.57
N GLU A 93 -11.96 -4.58 -14.41
CA GLU A 93 -11.69 -3.13 -14.45
C GLU A 93 -11.75 -2.50 -13.05
N ASP A 94 -10.64 -1.86 -12.67
CA ASP A 94 -10.47 -1.30 -11.34
C ASP A 94 -9.77 0.07 -11.41
N PRO A 95 -10.27 1.11 -10.69
CA PRO A 95 -9.66 2.43 -10.71
C PRO A 95 -8.20 2.51 -10.23
N HIS A 96 -7.72 1.56 -9.43
CA HIS A 96 -6.31 1.49 -8.99
C HIS A 96 -5.38 1.02 -10.13
N PHE A 97 -5.98 0.32 -11.08
CA PHE A 97 -5.37 -0.29 -12.25
C PHE A 97 -5.70 0.52 -13.50
N ARG A 98 -5.67 1.85 -13.40
CA ARG A 98 -5.84 2.73 -14.56
C ARG A 98 -4.70 3.72 -14.68
N LYS A 99 -4.50 4.25 -15.89
CA LYS A 99 -3.61 5.39 -16.14
C LYS A 99 -4.34 6.42 -16.98
N ALA A 100 -4.02 7.69 -16.76
CA ALA A 100 -4.46 8.76 -17.63
C ALA A 100 -3.71 8.72 -18.96
N GLU A 101 -4.38 9.10 -20.05
CA GLU A 101 -3.77 9.27 -21.37
C GLU A 101 -4.45 10.42 -22.13
N PHE A 102 -3.71 11.08 -23.00
CA PHE A 102 -4.24 12.03 -23.99
C PHE A 102 -3.19 12.29 -25.07
N GLU A 103 -3.65 12.71 -26.25
CA GLU A 103 -2.77 13.19 -27.31
C GLU A 103 -2.45 14.67 -27.08
N SER A 104 -1.19 14.99 -26.78
CA SER A 104 -0.77 16.37 -26.49
C SER A 104 -1.00 17.33 -27.65
N ILE A 105 -0.98 16.84 -28.89
CA ILE A 105 -1.27 17.61 -30.10
C ILE A 105 -2.74 18.09 -30.20
N GLN A 106 -3.66 17.42 -29.50
CA GLN A 106 -5.06 17.82 -29.45
C GLN A 106 -5.31 18.94 -28.42
N CYS A 107 -4.34 19.24 -27.56
CA CYS A 107 -4.45 20.28 -26.55
C CYS A 107 -4.32 21.67 -27.20
N PRO A 108 -5.28 22.60 -26.99
CA PRO A 108 -5.17 23.96 -27.48
C PRO A 108 -3.86 24.63 -27.05
N ALA A 109 -3.26 25.43 -27.94
CA ALA A 109 -1.99 26.11 -27.66
C ALA A 109 -2.09 27.08 -26.46
N ASP A 110 -3.29 27.61 -26.21
CA ASP A 110 -3.63 28.52 -25.12
C ASP A 110 -4.20 27.81 -23.87
N CYS A 111 -4.21 26.47 -23.87
CA CYS A 111 -4.68 25.71 -22.72
C CYS A 111 -3.86 26.06 -21.46
N PRO A 112 -4.50 26.41 -20.33
CA PRO A 112 -3.80 26.75 -19.08
C PRO A 112 -3.13 25.54 -18.41
N ARG A 113 -3.31 24.33 -18.95
CA ARG A 113 -2.75 23.04 -18.50
C ARG A 113 -2.90 22.82 -16.98
N PRO A 114 -4.11 22.95 -16.41
CA PRO A 114 -4.33 22.73 -14.97
C PRO A 114 -4.04 21.27 -14.56
N CYS A 115 -4.15 20.32 -15.50
CA CYS A 115 -3.80 18.92 -15.32
C CYS A 115 -2.34 18.71 -14.90
N VAL A 116 -1.40 19.52 -15.41
CA VAL A 116 0.03 19.48 -15.02
C VAL A 116 0.17 19.86 -13.54
N LYS A 117 -0.42 21.00 -13.14
CA LYS A 117 -0.30 21.55 -11.79
C LYS A 117 -0.95 20.66 -10.72
N ILE A 118 -2.08 20.03 -11.03
CA ILE A 118 -2.81 19.20 -10.07
C ILE A 118 -2.22 17.80 -9.92
N CYS A 119 -1.40 17.34 -10.88
CA CYS A 119 -0.88 15.99 -10.94
C CYS A 119 0.11 15.73 -9.78
N PRO A 120 -0.27 14.93 -8.77
CA PRO A 120 0.57 14.72 -7.60
C PRO A 120 1.82 13.87 -7.88
N ALA A 121 1.85 13.17 -9.01
CA ALA A 121 2.99 12.38 -9.46
C ALA A 121 3.90 13.13 -10.43
N GLN A 122 3.55 14.38 -10.79
CA GLN A 122 4.20 15.14 -11.87
C GLN A 122 4.29 14.34 -13.18
N ALA A 123 3.31 13.46 -13.39
CA ALA A 123 3.25 12.54 -14.53
C ALA A 123 2.70 13.18 -15.81
N ILE A 124 2.52 14.51 -15.85
CA ILE A 124 1.99 15.20 -17.03
C ILE A 124 2.93 16.35 -17.37
N ASN A 125 3.40 16.39 -18.61
CA ASN A 125 4.23 17.45 -19.14
C ASN A 125 3.68 17.94 -20.49
N ASP A 126 4.47 18.75 -21.20
CA ASP A 126 4.06 19.33 -22.47
C ASP A 126 3.84 18.33 -23.60
N PHE A 127 4.38 17.12 -23.47
CA PHE A 127 4.31 16.06 -24.46
C PHE A 127 3.23 15.01 -24.16
N GLY A 128 2.60 15.04 -22.97
CA GLY A 128 1.55 14.11 -22.59
C GLY A 128 1.73 13.56 -21.19
N VAL A 129 1.22 12.34 -20.97
CA VAL A 129 1.37 11.60 -19.72
C VAL A 129 2.66 10.78 -19.75
N ILE A 130 3.50 10.94 -18.72
CA ILE A 130 4.65 10.07 -18.47
C ILE A 130 4.12 8.80 -17.79
N ASP A 131 3.97 7.74 -18.59
CA ASP A 131 3.24 6.53 -18.20
C ASP A 131 3.75 5.90 -16.90
N SER A 132 5.07 5.80 -16.73
CA SER A 132 5.71 5.18 -15.56
C SER A 132 5.43 5.93 -14.25
N LEU A 133 5.21 7.25 -14.33
CA LEU A 133 4.90 8.10 -13.17
C LEU A 133 3.40 8.11 -12.84
N CYS A 134 2.55 7.88 -13.84
CA CYS A 134 1.11 7.90 -13.67
C CYS A 134 0.64 6.68 -12.88
N TYR A 135 0.11 6.92 -11.68
CA TYR A 135 -0.51 5.88 -10.84
C TYR A 135 -2.05 5.91 -10.88
N GLY A 136 -2.66 6.65 -11.81
CA GLY A 136 -4.11 6.57 -12.03
C GLY A 136 -5.00 7.40 -11.10
N CYS A 137 -4.46 8.36 -10.34
CA CYS A 137 -5.24 9.13 -9.34
C CYS A 137 -6.44 9.92 -9.89
N GLY A 138 -6.55 10.08 -11.21
CA GLY A 138 -7.69 10.70 -11.87
C GLY A 138 -7.92 12.19 -11.60
N ARG A 139 -7.07 12.88 -10.82
CA ARG A 139 -7.20 14.32 -10.52
C ARG A 139 -7.16 15.21 -11.76
N CYS A 140 -6.49 14.75 -12.81
CA CYS A 140 -6.40 15.45 -14.08
C CYS A 140 -7.70 15.39 -14.90
N LEU A 141 -8.54 14.36 -14.71
CA LEU A 141 -9.76 14.12 -15.48
C LEU A 141 -10.77 15.28 -15.35
N PRO A 142 -11.26 15.65 -14.14
CA PRO A 142 -12.32 16.64 -14.02
C PRO A 142 -11.86 18.09 -14.22
N ILE A 143 -10.55 18.34 -14.31
CA ILE A 143 -9.99 19.70 -14.43
C ILE A 143 -9.54 20.03 -15.85
N CYS A 144 -9.52 19.06 -16.76
CA CYS A 144 -9.19 19.29 -18.17
C CYS A 144 -10.31 20.14 -18.81
N PRO A 145 -10.04 21.39 -19.25
CA PRO A 145 -11.10 22.25 -19.81
C PRO A 145 -11.77 21.65 -21.05
N GLU A 146 -10.97 20.94 -21.85
CA GLU A 146 -11.38 20.33 -23.12
C GLU A 146 -11.86 18.88 -22.98
N ASN A 147 -11.83 18.31 -21.77
CA ASN A 147 -12.14 16.90 -21.51
C ASN A 147 -11.35 15.88 -22.38
N LEU A 148 -10.11 16.23 -22.78
CA LEU A 148 -9.27 15.39 -23.64
C LEU A 148 -8.58 14.23 -22.91
N ILE A 149 -8.58 14.25 -21.58
CA ILE A 149 -7.89 13.22 -20.77
C ILE A 149 -8.83 12.03 -20.60
N LEU A 150 -8.39 10.87 -21.09
CA LEU A 150 -9.06 9.60 -20.96
C LEU A 150 -8.34 8.70 -19.94
N THR A 151 -8.96 7.57 -19.61
CA THR A 151 -8.34 6.52 -18.80
C THR A 151 -8.26 5.22 -19.57
N ARG A 152 -7.09 4.60 -19.55
CA ARG A 152 -6.89 3.21 -19.98
C ARG A 152 -6.74 2.29 -18.79
N SER A 153 -7.30 1.09 -18.88
CA SER A 153 -7.08 0.01 -17.92
C SER A 153 -5.66 -0.54 -18.06
N TYR A 154 -4.96 -0.68 -16.94
CA TYR A 154 -3.65 -1.30 -16.76
C TYR A 154 -3.86 -2.62 -16.03
N VAL A 155 -3.95 -3.71 -16.79
CA VAL A 155 -4.20 -5.04 -16.21
C VAL A 155 -2.92 -5.86 -16.28
N SER A 156 -2.34 -6.20 -15.13
CA SER A 156 -1.35 -7.27 -15.06
C SER A 156 -2.07 -8.61 -15.16
N THR A 157 -1.81 -9.38 -16.21
CA THR A 157 -2.46 -10.69 -16.39
C THR A 157 -2.07 -11.64 -15.26
N PRO A 158 -3.01 -12.21 -14.49
CA PRO A 158 -2.69 -13.10 -13.36
C PRO A 158 -1.74 -14.25 -13.71
N GLN A 159 -1.84 -14.76 -14.95
CA GLN A 159 -1.00 -15.83 -15.48
C GLN A 159 0.48 -15.47 -15.55
N THR A 160 0.83 -14.19 -15.71
CA THR A 160 2.22 -13.75 -15.71
C THR A 160 2.77 -13.59 -14.29
N VAL A 161 1.93 -13.27 -13.31
CA VAL A 161 2.35 -12.96 -11.94
C VAL A 161 2.62 -14.22 -11.12
N ILE A 162 1.88 -15.31 -11.38
CA ILE A 162 1.99 -16.55 -10.61
C ILE A 162 3.41 -17.14 -10.59
N PRO A 163 4.09 -17.31 -11.73
CA PRO A 163 5.47 -17.81 -11.74
C PRO A 163 6.42 -16.97 -10.87
N TRP A 164 6.13 -15.67 -10.72
CA TRP A 164 6.98 -14.74 -9.97
C TRP A 164 6.85 -14.90 -8.47
N ILE A 165 5.80 -15.56 -7.98
CA ILE A 165 5.61 -15.78 -6.54
C ILE A 165 6.79 -16.56 -5.97
N GLU A 166 7.17 -17.66 -6.62
CA GLU A 166 8.36 -18.42 -6.26
C GLU A 166 9.64 -17.75 -6.75
N GLU A 167 9.71 -17.42 -8.05
CA GLU A 167 10.94 -16.92 -8.70
C GLU A 167 11.47 -15.65 -8.03
N MET A 168 10.57 -14.75 -7.65
CA MET A 168 10.91 -13.46 -7.05
C MET A 168 10.60 -13.39 -5.57
N GLY A 169 10.19 -14.49 -4.91
CA GLY A 169 9.94 -14.50 -3.47
C GLY A 169 8.87 -13.51 -3.01
N ILE A 170 7.73 -13.48 -3.70
CA ILE A 170 6.59 -12.65 -3.29
C ILE A 170 5.93 -13.29 -2.06
N ASP A 171 5.73 -12.52 -1.00
CA ASP A 171 5.22 -13.01 0.27
C ASP A 171 3.69 -13.00 0.35
N ALA A 172 3.02 -12.10 -0.39
CA ALA A 172 1.59 -11.87 -0.26
C ALA A 172 0.96 -11.38 -1.56
N ILE A 173 -0.34 -11.63 -1.70
CA ILE A 173 -1.15 -11.09 -2.79
C ILE A 173 -2.27 -10.25 -2.20
N GLU A 174 -2.53 -9.11 -2.83
CA GLU A 174 -3.77 -8.37 -2.71
C GLU A 174 -4.63 -8.59 -3.96
N ILE A 175 -5.89 -8.96 -3.76
CA ILE A 175 -6.91 -9.02 -4.82
C ILE A 175 -7.86 -7.85 -4.64
N HIS A 176 -7.93 -6.96 -5.62
CA HIS A 176 -8.97 -5.94 -5.76
C HIS A 176 -10.20 -6.55 -6.41
N THR A 177 -11.36 -6.23 -5.83
CA THR A 177 -12.65 -6.74 -6.25
C THR A 177 -13.76 -5.76 -5.89
N GLN A 178 -14.94 -5.90 -6.50
CA GLN A 178 -16.10 -5.07 -6.25
C GLN A 178 -17.35 -5.93 -6.01
N ALA A 179 -18.32 -5.40 -5.25
CA ALA A 179 -19.57 -6.11 -5.04
C ALA A 179 -20.27 -6.38 -6.39
N GLY A 180 -20.66 -7.64 -6.61
CA GLY A 180 -21.17 -8.12 -7.90
C GLY A 180 -20.14 -8.85 -8.76
N HIS A 181 -18.84 -8.80 -8.44
CA HIS A 181 -17.77 -9.43 -9.24
C HIS A 181 -17.50 -10.91 -8.87
N PHE A 182 -18.48 -11.64 -8.34
CA PHE A 182 -18.22 -12.99 -7.82
C PHE A 182 -17.60 -13.93 -8.87
N GLU A 183 -18.12 -13.92 -10.11
CA GLU A 183 -17.62 -14.78 -11.18
C GLU A 183 -16.24 -14.35 -11.69
N GLN A 184 -15.93 -13.06 -11.66
CA GLN A 184 -14.62 -12.50 -11.99
C GLN A 184 -13.60 -12.93 -10.93
N PHE A 185 -13.93 -12.69 -9.66
CA PHE A 185 -13.13 -13.11 -8.51
C PHE A 185 -12.88 -14.62 -8.54
N HIS A 186 -13.91 -15.42 -8.81
CA HIS A 186 -13.80 -16.87 -8.86
C HIS A 186 -12.82 -17.34 -9.95
N ARG A 187 -12.88 -16.77 -11.15
CA ARG A 187 -11.91 -17.05 -12.23
C ARG A 187 -10.48 -16.69 -11.84
N LEU A 188 -10.28 -15.52 -11.23
CA LEU A 188 -8.98 -15.11 -10.71
C LEU A 188 -8.49 -16.06 -9.60
N TRP A 189 -9.39 -16.43 -8.69
CA TRP A 189 -9.08 -17.32 -7.58
C TRP A 189 -8.65 -18.71 -8.03
N GLN A 190 -9.30 -19.28 -9.05
CA GLN A 190 -8.89 -20.56 -9.65
C GLN A 190 -7.44 -20.51 -10.18
N THR A 191 -7.00 -19.33 -10.62
CA THR A 191 -5.64 -19.10 -11.09
C THR A 191 -4.68 -19.04 -9.89
N ILE A 192 -5.03 -18.34 -8.81
CA ILE A 192 -4.18 -18.15 -7.62
C ILE A 192 -4.14 -19.38 -6.68
N TYR A 193 -5.22 -20.16 -6.63
CA TYR A 193 -5.38 -21.28 -5.69
C TYR A 193 -4.21 -22.29 -5.68
N PRO A 194 -3.63 -22.70 -6.82
CA PRO A 194 -2.49 -23.63 -6.84
C PRO A 194 -1.26 -23.16 -6.05
N VAL A 195 -1.07 -21.84 -5.92
CA VAL A 195 0.10 -21.23 -5.26
C VAL A 195 -0.20 -20.62 -3.90
N VAL A 196 -1.46 -20.66 -3.43
CA VAL A 196 -1.88 -20.03 -2.16
C VAL A 196 -1.09 -20.52 -0.94
N LYS A 197 -0.62 -21.78 -0.96
CA LYS A 197 0.18 -22.37 0.14
C LYS A 197 1.54 -21.71 0.34
N GLN A 198 2.02 -20.98 -0.66
CA GLN A 198 3.29 -20.26 -0.61
C GLN A 198 3.12 -18.86 -0.02
N LEU A 199 1.90 -18.32 -0.08
CA LEU A 199 1.59 -16.99 0.42
C LEU A 199 1.62 -16.98 1.95
N LYS A 200 2.24 -15.94 2.50
CA LYS A 200 2.25 -15.64 3.93
C LYS A 200 0.99 -14.89 4.36
N VAL A 201 0.36 -14.14 3.45
CA VAL A 201 -0.88 -13.39 3.66
C VAL A 201 -1.66 -13.30 2.35
N LEU A 202 -2.98 -13.41 2.42
CA LEU A 202 -3.89 -13.01 1.35
C LEU A 202 -4.68 -11.78 1.80
N ALA A 203 -4.68 -10.72 0.99
CA ALA A 203 -5.52 -9.55 1.19
C ALA A 203 -6.60 -9.49 0.12
N ILE A 204 -7.84 -9.18 0.52
CA ILE A 204 -8.94 -8.88 -0.40
C ILE A 204 -9.37 -7.44 -0.14
N SER A 205 -9.22 -6.59 -1.16
CA SER A 205 -9.55 -5.17 -1.15
C SER A 205 -10.87 -4.96 -1.89
N CYS A 206 -11.82 -4.32 -1.22
CA CYS A 206 -13.12 -3.96 -1.80
C CYS A 206 -13.52 -2.57 -1.34
N SER A 207 -14.31 -1.87 -2.15
CA SER A 207 -14.96 -0.60 -1.77
C SER A 207 -16.29 -0.84 -1.04
N ASP A 208 -16.79 0.17 -0.32
CA ASP A 208 -18.11 0.09 0.33
C ASP A 208 -19.23 0.07 -0.73
N ALA A 209 -20.12 -0.92 -0.63
CA ALA A 209 -21.31 -1.07 -1.46
C ALA A 209 -22.50 -1.57 -0.63
N PRO A 210 -23.76 -1.39 -1.08
CA PRO A 210 -24.94 -1.82 -0.32
C PRO A 210 -24.90 -3.29 0.13
N ASP A 211 -24.48 -4.19 -0.75
CA ASP A 211 -24.46 -5.65 -0.60
C ASP A 211 -23.07 -6.22 -0.22
N VAL A 212 -22.08 -5.36 0.04
CA VAL A 212 -20.68 -5.74 0.30
C VAL A 212 -20.50 -6.79 1.39
N ILE A 213 -21.35 -6.83 2.42
CA ILE A 213 -21.27 -7.85 3.47
C ILE A 213 -21.65 -9.23 2.94
N GLN A 214 -22.74 -9.32 2.17
CA GLN A 214 -23.15 -10.58 1.56
C GLN A 214 -22.10 -11.03 0.55
N TYR A 215 -21.58 -10.09 -0.23
CA TYR A 215 -20.50 -10.35 -1.18
C TYR A 215 -19.26 -10.93 -0.48
N MET A 216 -18.71 -10.26 0.54
CA MET A 216 -17.54 -10.74 1.27
C MET A 216 -17.78 -12.10 1.98
N ARG A 217 -19.01 -12.39 2.43
CA ARG A 217 -19.37 -13.73 2.93
C ARG A 217 -19.26 -14.79 1.85
N SER A 218 -19.75 -14.50 0.63
CA SER A 218 -19.63 -15.42 -0.50
C SER A 218 -18.17 -15.66 -0.89
N LEU A 219 -17.34 -14.61 -0.91
CA LEU A 219 -15.90 -14.74 -1.14
C LEU A 219 -15.23 -15.60 -0.07
N TYR A 220 -15.56 -15.38 1.21
CA TYR A 220 -15.03 -16.21 2.29
C TYR A 220 -15.40 -17.68 2.12
N ALA A 221 -16.66 -17.97 1.78
CA ALA A 221 -17.13 -19.34 1.55
C ALA A 221 -16.41 -20.02 0.38
N LEU A 222 -16.02 -19.25 -0.64
CA LEU A 222 -15.27 -19.74 -1.80
C LEU A 222 -13.81 -20.07 -1.46
N ILE A 223 -13.13 -19.21 -0.68
CA ILE A 223 -11.68 -19.31 -0.46
C ILE A 223 -11.28 -20.13 0.76
N ALA A 224 -12.22 -20.38 1.69
CA ALA A 224 -11.93 -21.12 2.91
C ALA A 224 -11.93 -22.65 2.69
N PRO A 225 -11.06 -23.41 3.41
CA PRO A 225 -10.04 -22.94 4.34
C PRO A 225 -8.79 -22.40 3.64
N LEU A 226 -8.21 -21.31 4.19
CA LEU A 226 -6.95 -20.75 3.71
C LEU A 226 -5.75 -21.23 4.55
N PRO A 227 -4.60 -21.52 3.93
CA PRO A 227 -3.37 -21.89 4.65
C PRO A 227 -2.65 -20.69 5.28
N CYS A 228 -3.11 -19.46 5.02
CA CYS A 228 -2.51 -18.23 5.48
C CYS A 228 -3.55 -17.24 6.03
N PRO A 229 -3.14 -16.24 6.84
CA PRO A 229 -4.01 -15.16 7.27
C PRO A 229 -4.70 -14.41 6.13
N LEU A 230 -6.00 -14.16 6.32
CA LEU A 230 -6.81 -13.30 5.47
C LEU A 230 -6.89 -11.89 6.02
N ILE A 231 -6.64 -10.89 5.18
CA ILE A 231 -6.88 -9.47 5.46
C ILE A 231 -8.02 -8.98 4.58
N TRP A 232 -9.08 -8.46 5.20
CA TRP A 232 -10.09 -7.64 4.57
C TRP A 232 -9.60 -6.18 4.54
N GLN A 233 -9.09 -5.75 3.39
CA GLN A 233 -8.71 -4.37 3.17
C GLN A 233 -9.97 -3.55 2.81
N THR A 234 -10.28 -2.60 3.68
CA THR A 234 -11.46 -1.73 3.54
C THR A 234 -11.07 -0.46 2.81
N ASP A 235 -11.26 -0.46 1.49
CA ASP A 235 -10.90 0.67 0.64
C ASP A 235 -12.01 1.74 0.65
N GLY A 236 -11.90 2.67 1.59
CA GLY A 236 -13.01 3.58 1.90
C GLY A 236 -13.25 4.70 0.88
N ARG A 237 -12.18 5.21 0.26
CA ARG A 237 -12.24 6.25 -0.78
C ARG A 237 -11.16 5.97 -1.83
N PRO A 238 -11.46 5.13 -2.84
CA PRO A 238 -10.49 4.74 -3.85
C PRO A 238 -9.97 5.97 -4.60
N MET A 239 -8.67 5.96 -4.90
CA MET A 239 -8.04 6.73 -5.97
C MET A 239 -8.36 8.23 -6.08
N SER A 240 -8.76 8.91 -5.00
CA SER A 240 -9.06 10.36 -5.05
C SER A 240 -7.80 11.23 -5.12
N GLY A 241 -6.66 10.65 -4.74
CA GLY A 241 -5.42 11.39 -4.45
C GLY A 241 -5.56 12.40 -3.30
N ASP A 242 -6.76 12.71 -2.82
CA ASP A 242 -7.06 13.65 -1.74
C ASP A 242 -6.43 13.16 -0.43
N ILE A 243 -5.70 14.05 0.24
CA ILE A 243 -5.00 13.78 1.49
C ILE A 243 -5.61 14.54 2.67
N GLY A 244 -6.69 15.30 2.45
CA GLY A 244 -7.35 16.10 3.46
C GLY A 244 -7.99 15.28 4.58
N ALA A 245 -8.20 15.90 5.75
CA ALA A 245 -8.72 15.23 6.94
C ALA A 245 -10.12 14.58 6.75
N GLY A 246 -10.87 15.00 5.74
CA GLY A 246 -12.20 14.47 5.40
C GLY A 246 -12.17 13.04 4.84
N THR A 247 -11.10 12.64 4.12
CA THR A 247 -11.03 11.37 3.37
C THR A 247 -11.06 10.15 4.29
N THR A 248 -10.49 10.26 5.49
CA THR A 248 -10.40 9.20 6.49
C THR A 248 -11.77 8.75 7.04
N HIS A 249 -12.80 9.60 6.99
CA HIS A 249 -14.11 9.23 7.53
C HIS A 249 -14.75 8.05 6.78
N ALA A 250 -14.56 7.99 5.46
CA ALA A 250 -15.08 6.90 4.64
C ALA A 250 -14.40 5.57 5.00
N ALA A 251 -13.07 5.55 5.09
CA ALA A 251 -12.30 4.39 5.54
C ALA A 251 -12.73 3.88 6.92
N VAL A 252 -12.86 4.79 7.89
CA VAL A 252 -13.28 4.44 9.25
C VAL A 252 -14.72 3.91 9.28
N LYS A 253 -15.65 4.55 8.53
CA LYS A 253 -17.05 4.12 8.45
C LYS A 253 -17.15 2.72 7.85
N PHE A 254 -16.46 2.47 6.75
CA PHE A 254 -16.49 1.18 6.08
C PHE A 254 -15.84 0.07 6.93
N ALA A 255 -14.70 0.35 7.57
CA ALA A 255 -14.09 -0.58 8.53
C ALA A 255 -15.04 -0.95 9.68
N LYS A 256 -15.81 0.01 10.22
CA LYS A 256 -16.84 -0.28 11.24
C LYS A 256 -17.91 -1.23 10.72
N LYS A 257 -18.37 -1.06 9.48
CA LYS A 257 -19.35 -1.93 8.83
C LYS A 257 -18.84 -3.37 8.73
N ILE A 258 -17.60 -3.56 8.26
CA ILE A 258 -16.98 -4.89 8.11
C ILE A 258 -16.74 -5.55 9.48
N ILE A 259 -16.22 -4.80 10.45
CA ILE A 259 -16.04 -5.27 11.82
C ILE A 259 -17.37 -5.72 12.44
N GLY A 260 -18.45 -4.97 12.22
CA GLY A 260 -19.79 -5.31 12.70
C GLY A 260 -20.37 -6.58 12.07
N ALA A 261 -19.92 -6.95 10.87
CA ALA A 261 -20.34 -8.18 10.20
C ALA A 261 -19.66 -9.45 10.76
N ASN A 262 -18.59 -9.30 11.56
CA ASN A 262 -17.90 -10.40 12.23
C ASN A 262 -17.48 -11.53 11.25
N LEU A 263 -16.93 -11.15 10.10
CA LEU A 263 -16.32 -12.07 9.14
C LEU A 263 -15.00 -12.63 9.70
N PRO A 264 -14.67 -13.91 9.46
CA PRO A 264 -13.34 -14.42 9.79
C PRO A 264 -12.26 -13.69 8.97
N GLY A 265 -11.14 -13.39 9.62
CA GLY A 265 -10.04 -12.62 9.04
C GLY A 265 -9.75 -11.32 9.80
N TYR A 266 -8.70 -10.63 9.38
CA TYR A 266 -8.26 -9.36 9.97
C TYR A 266 -8.79 -8.19 9.16
N VAL A 267 -9.16 -7.08 9.81
CA VAL A 267 -9.64 -5.87 9.11
C VAL A 267 -8.53 -4.82 9.04
N GLN A 268 -8.19 -4.38 7.84
CA GLN A 268 -7.22 -3.30 7.59
C GLN A 268 -7.91 -2.11 6.92
N LEU A 269 -7.60 -0.89 7.36
CA LEU A 269 -8.06 0.32 6.66
C LEU A 269 -7.18 0.63 5.46
N ALA A 270 -7.79 0.99 4.34
CA ALA A 270 -7.14 1.63 3.19
C ALA A 270 -8.08 2.70 2.61
N GLY A 271 -7.68 3.35 1.51
CA GLY A 271 -8.52 4.31 0.80
C GLY A 271 -8.84 5.58 1.60
N GLY A 272 -8.01 6.62 1.47
CA GLY A 272 -8.19 7.88 2.22
C GLY A 272 -7.53 7.89 3.61
N THR A 273 -6.55 7.03 3.84
CA THR A 273 -5.71 7.03 5.04
C THR A 273 -4.63 8.11 4.96
N ASN A 274 -4.50 8.89 6.03
CA ASN A 274 -3.54 9.99 6.19
C ASN A 274 -3.08 10.12 7.65
N GLY A 275 -2.33 11.18 7.98
CA GLY A 275 -1.79 11.43 9.32
C GLY A 275 -2.83 11.59 10.46
N TYR A 276 -4.12 11.70 10.14
CA TYR A 276 -5.21 11.75 11.13
C TYR A 276 -5.86 10.38 11.38
N THR A 277 -5.51 9.34 10.61
CA THR A 277 -6.17 8.03 10.64
C THR A 277 -6.14 7.40 12.03
N ILE A 278 -4.97 7.36 12.67
CA ILE A 278 -4.83 6.76 14.00
C ILE A 278 -5.62 7.56 15.04
N THR A 279 -5.59 8.89 14.99
CA THR A 279 -6.39 9.75 15.88
C THR A 279 -7.88 9.44 15.73
N LYS A 280 -8.39 9.31 14.50
CA LYS A 280 -9.80 8.98 14.23
C LYS A 280 -10.17 7.57 14.70
N LEU A 281 -9.29 6.59 14.50
CA LEU A 281 -9.49 5.23 15.01
C LEU A 281 -9.51 5.19 16.54
N LYS A 282 -8.66 5.99 17.20
CA LYS A 282 -8.63 6.14 18.66
C LYS A 282 -9.95 6.73 19.17
N SER A 283 -10.41 7.84 18.59
CA SER A 283 -11.70 8.47 18.94
C SER A 283 -12.89 7.54 18.68
N ALA A 284 -12.81 6.71 17.64
CA ALA A 284 -13.83 5.71 17.32
C ALA A 284 -13.77 4.45 18.20
N GLY A 285 -12.78 4.34 19.10
CA GLY A 285 -12.58 3.15 19.92
C GLY A 285 -12.23 1.90 19.11
N MET A 286 -11.59 2.04 17.95
CA MET A 286 -11.31 0.95 17.01
C MET A 286 -9.87 0.42 17.07
N LEU A 287 -9.00 1.01 17.89
CA LEU A 287 -7.64 0.50 18.13
C LEU A 287 -7.64 -0.58 19.23
N LYS A 288 -6.84 -1.63 19.04
CA LYS A 288 -6.57 -2.62 20.09
C LYS A 288 -5.78 -1.93 21.21
N LYS A 289 -6.09 -2.27 22.46
CA LYS A 289 -5.30 -1.81 23.61
C LYS A 289 -4.14 -2.80 23.82
N PRO A 290 -2.94 -2.35 24.24
CA PRO A 290 -1.89 -3.25 24.66
C PRO A 290 -2.40 -4.14 25.81
N GLN A 291 -2.21 -5.45 25.66
CA GLN A 291 -2.78 -6.45 26.56
C GLN A 291 -2.19 -6.30 27.97
N ASN A 292 -3.02 -5.87 28.92
CA ASN A 292 -2.78 -5.99 30.36
C ASN A 292 -4.02 -6.53 31.08
N LYS A 293 -4.71 -7.51 30.46
CA LYS A 293 -5.62 -8.49 31.09
C LYS A 293 -6.25 -9.36 30.00
N ILE A 294 -5.98 -10.65 30.06
CA ILE A 294 -6.79 -11.68 29.40
C ILE A 294 -8.10 -11.71 30.18
N ASN A 295 -9.12 -11.00 29.70
CA ASN A 295 -10.48 -11.35 30.06
C ASN A 295 -11.00 -12.24 28.94
N SER A 296 -11.18 -13.50 29.31
CA SER A 296 -11.79 -14.58 28.54
C SER A 296 -13.30 -14.38 28.40
N ASP A 297 -13.73 -13.20 27.94
CA ASP A 297 -15.12 -12.99 27.54
C ASP A 297 -15.15 -12.92 26.02
N GLY A 298 -15.71 -13.98 25.43
CA GLY A 298 -15.94 -14.08 24.00
C GLY A 298 -16.76 -12.91 23.46
N ILE A 299 -16.55 -12.64 22.17
CA ILE A 299 -17.48 -11.91 21.30
C ILE A 299 -17.54 -10.39 21.55
N ASN A 300 -16.54 -9.65 21.07
CA ASN A 300 -16.74 -8.45 20.24
C ASN A 300 -15.40 -7.85 19.79
N ASN A 301 -14.83 -8.38 18.72
CA ASN A 301 -13.58 -7.92 18.12
C ASN A 301 -13.81 -6.63 17.31
N LYS A 302 -14.27 -5.56 17.98
CA LYS A 302 -14.63 -4.26 17.37
C LYS A 302 -13.42 -3.44 16.89
N LYS A 303 -12.31 -4.09 16.58
CA LYS A 303 -11.00 -3.47 16.42
C LYS A 303 -10.40 -3.76 15.05
N VAL A 304 -9.65 -2.80 14.54
CA VAL A 304 -8.86 -2.98 13.32
C VAL A 304 -7.56 -3.69 13.65
N SER A 305 -7.02 -4.40 12.67
CA SER A 305 -5.74 -5.08 12.77
C SER A 305 -4.58 -4.24 12.24
N GLY A 306 -4.86 -3.28 11.36
CA GLY A 306 -3.83 -2.45 10.76
C GLY A 306 -4.35 -1.32 9.88
N VAL A 307 -3.42 -0.56 9.33
CA VAL A 307 -3.69 0.53 8.40
C VAL A 307 -2.69 0.46 7.25
N ALA A 308 -3.21 0.59 6.03
CA ALA A 308 -2.42 0.74 4.82
C ALA A 308 -2.39 2.21 4.38
N TYR A 309 -1.24 2.69 3.91
CA TYR A 309 -1.07 4.08 3.45
C TYR A 309 -0.52 4.12 2.02
N GLY A 310 -1.23 4.83 1.14
CA GLY A 310 -0.86 5.04 -0.25
C GLY A 310 -0.32 6.46 -0.52
N SER A 311 -1.12 7.30 -1.20
CA SER A 311 -0.72 8.64 -1.64
C SER A 311 -0.15 9.52 -0.52
N TYR A 312 -0.73 9.47 0.69
CA TYR A 312 -0.20 10.23 1.83
C TYR A 312 1.23 9.81 2.19
N ALA A 313 1.48 8.50 2.33
CA ALA A 313 2.80 7.97 2.65
C ALA A 313 3.86 8.34 1.59
N ARG A 314 3.48 8.33 0.31
CA ARG A 314 4.36 8.76 -0.79
C ARG A 314 4.65 10.26 -0.73
N SER A 315 3.62 11.09 -0.51
CA SER A 315 3.77 12.55 -0.42
C SER A 315 4.67 13.01 0.72
N LEU A 316 4.80 12.23 1.80
CA LEU A 316 5.69 12.56 2.90
C LEU A 316 7.16 12.53 2.50
N ILE A 317 7.56 11.62 1.61
CA ILE A 317 8.96 11.43 1.21
C ILE A 317 9.26 12.14 -0.12
N LEU A 318 8.24 12.47 -0.91
CA LEU A 318 8.38 13.10 -2.23
C LEU A 318 9.34 14.31 -2.25
N PRO A 319 9.27 15.30 -1.33
CA PRO A 319 10.21 16.43 -1.35
C PRO A 319 11.68 16.02 -1.19
N THR A 320 11.93 14.95 -0.44
CA THR A 320 13.27 14.38 -0.25
C THR A 320 13.77 13.68 -1.52
N LEU A 321 12.87 13.04 -2.28
CA LEU A 321 13.21 12.41 -3.56
C LEU A 321 13.45 13.46 -4.65
N GLU A 322 12.69 14.55 -4.68
CA GLU A 322 12.92 15.67 -5.59
C GLU A 322 14.30 16.31 -5.36
N GLN A 323 14.68 16.50 -4.09
CA GLN A 323 16.03 16.96 -3.74
C GLN A 323 17.11 15.98 -4.22
N LEU A 324 16.89 14.67 -4.06
CA LEU A 324 17.81 13.64 -4.53
C LEU A 324 17.99 13.70 -6.06
N GLU A 325 16.92 13.94 -6.81
CA GLU A 325 16.96 14.06 -8.27
C GLU A 325 17.73 15.31 -8.73
N MET A 326 17.55 16.44 -8.04
CA MET A 326 18.26 17.69 -8.32
C MET A 326 19.77 17.59 -8.10
N LEU A 327 20.24 16.72 -7.19
CA LEU A 327 21.67 16.48 -6.97
C LEU A 327 22.37 15.70 -8.10
N GLY A 328 21.60 15.23 -9.10
CA GLY A 328 22.07 14.31 -10.14
C GLY A 328 22.07 14.87 -11.57
N HIS A 329 22.44 16.14 -11.76
CA HIS A 329 22.53 16.75 -13.10
C HIS A 329 23.65 16.18 -13.99
N GLU A 330 24.55 15.35 -13.46
CA GLU A 330 25.49 14.55 -14.26
C GLU A 330 24.94 13.13 -14.52
N VAL A 331 24.94 12.73 -15.80
CA VAL A 331 24.50 11.41 -16.25
C VAL A 331 25.39 10.34 -15.60
N ASN A 332 24.77 9.35 -14.93
CA ASN A 332 25.39 8.23 -14.20
C ASN A 332 26.10 8.54 -12.86
N SER A 333 25.79 9.65 -12.18
CA SER A 333 26.35 9.88 -10.85
C SER A 333 25.75 8.93 -9.78
N PRO A 334 26.57 8.31 -8.91
CA PRO A 334 26.11 7.54 -7.74
C PRO A 334 25.30 8.37 -6.73
N THR A 335 25.15 9.68 -6.94
CA THR A 335 24.37 10.61 -6.11
C THR A 335 22.85 10.46 -6.22
N LYS A 336 22.32 9.71 -7.21
CA LYS A 336 20.86 9.47 -7.34
C LYS A 336 20.31 8.34 -6.46
N ILE A 337 21.17 7.69 -5.70
CA ILE A 337 20.82 6.59 -4.80
C ILE A 337 20.64 7.15 -3.38
N LEU A 338 19.48 6.92 -2.76
CA LEU A 338 19.12 7.55 -1.49
C LEU A 338 20.13 7.24 -0.37
N GLU A 339 20.58 5.99 -0.26
CA GLU A 339 21.54 5.58 0.78
C GLU A 339 22.96 6.14 0.59
N ASN A 340 23.29 6.66 -0.60
CA ASN A 340 24.56 7.35 -0.83
C ASN A 340 24.53 8.81 -0.35
N ASN A 341 23.36 9.28 0.12
CA ASN A 341 23.16 10.63 0.67
C ASN A 341 22.64 10.53 2.12
N PRO A 342 23.53 10.39 3.13
CA PRO A 342 23.12 10.10 4.51
C PRO A 342 22.10 11.09 5.09
N GLN A 343 22.22 12.38 4.74
CA GLN A 343 21.28 13.42 5.18
C GLN A 343 19.87 13.21 4.62
N LEU A 344 19.76 12.96 3.30
CA LEU A 344 18.47 12.71 2.64
C LEU A 344 17.88 11.37 3.08
N LEU A 345 18.70 10.33 3.26
CA LEU A 345 18.26 9.06 3.81
C LEU A 345 17.65 9.26 5.22
N GLN A 346 18.37 9.95 6.11
CA GLN A 346 17.88 10.22 7.47
C GLN A 346 16.58 11.01 7.46
N GLN A 347 16.45 12.00 6.57
CA GLN A 347 15.22 12.78 6.39
C GLN A 347 14.05 11.89 5.94
N ALA A 348 14.24 11.08 4.90
CA ALA A 348 13.22 10.16 4.40
C ALA A 348 12.78 9.14 5.46
N VAL A 349 13.74 8.55 6.19
CA VAL A 349 13.46 7.60 7.27
C VAL A 349 12.71 8.27 8.41
N LYS A 350 13.09 9.49 8.82
CA LYS A 350 12.38 10.25 9.87
C LYS A 350 10.92 10.54 9.47
N GLN A 351 10.69 10.94 8.22
CA GLN A 351 9.36 11.16 7.67
C GLN A 351 8.53 9.86 7.68
N ALA A 352 9.07 8.76 7.16
CA ALA A 352 8.43 7.44 7.18
C ALA A 352 8.12 6.98 8.61
N HIS A 353 9.08 7.11 9.52
CA HIS A 353 8.97 6.72 10.92
C HIS A 353 7.89 7.51 11.66
N SER A 354 7.72 8.79 11.37
CA SER A 354 6.66 9.63 11.95
C SER A 354 5.25 9.12 11.63
N LEU A 355 5.08 8.39 10.52
CA LEU A 355 3.82 7.77 10.13
C LEU A 355 3.69 6.35 10.69
N VAL A 356 4.73 5.53 10.57
CA VAL A 356 4.74 4.13 11.05
C VAL A 356 4.52 4.06 12.57
N THR A 357 5.20 4.92 13.33
CA THR A 357 5.12 4.92 14.80
C THR A 357 3.73 5.19 15.34
N GLN A 358 2.87 5.88 14.60
CA GLN A 358 1.51 6.20 15.06
C GLN A 358 0.72 4.93 15.40
N ILE A 359 0.90 3.86 14.63
CA ILE A 359 0.24 2.57 14.90
C ILE A 359 1.12 1.63 15.73
N LYS A 360 2.45 1.71 15.62
CA LYS A 360 3.39 0.82 16.31
C LYS A 360 3.60 1.11 17.79
N THR A 361 3.57 2.38 18.20
CA THR A 361 3.88 2.80 19.60
C THR A 361 2.73 2.57 20.59
N GLN A 362 1.63 1.94 20.18
CA GLN A 362 0.57 1.52 21.09
C GLN A 362 0.91 0.23 21.86
N VAL A 363 2.07 -0.36 21.61
CA VAL A 363 2.67 -1.39 22.48
C VAL A 363 3.73 -0.68 23.33
N PRO A 364 3.64 -0.71 24.68
CA PRO A 364 4.69 -0.16 25.53
C PRO A 364 6.01 -0.82 25.15
N GLN A 365 6.99 -0.02 24.74
CA GLN A 365 8.37 -0.47 24.78
C GLN A 365 8.67 -0.73 26.25
N THR A 366 8.73 -1.99 26.66
CA THR A 366 9.43 -2.37 27.88
C THR A 366 10.89 -2.01 27.65
N ILE A 367 11.25 -0.79 28.04
CA ILE A 367 12.63 -0.40 28.25
C ILE A 367 13.05 -1.16 29.51
N SER A 368 13.63 -2.34 29.32
CA SER A 368 14.40 -2.98 30.37
C SER A 368 15.56 -2.04 30.69
N ARG A 369 15.61 -1.58 31.94
CA ARG A 369 16.72 -0.83 32.51
C ARG A 369 18.01 -1.64 32.49
#